data_AF-A0A2G3JZ75-F1
#
_entry.id   AF-A0A2G3JZ75-F1
#
_cell.length_a   1.000
_cell.length_b   1.000
_cell.length_c   1.000
_cell.angle_alpha   90.00
_cell.angle_beta   90.00
_cell.angle_gamma   90.00
#
_symmetry.space_group_name_H-M   'P 1'
#
loop_
_entity.id
_entity.type
_entity.pdbx_description
1 polymer ?
#
loop_
_entity_poly.entity_id
_entity_poly.type
_entity_poly.pdbx_seq_one_letter_code
_entity_poly.pdbx_strand_id
1 'polypeptide(L)'
;MKLTYSKSLLLLGMGGVAAFTLVGCPTFREISQKVVTDAQTESGTPAAAIRQDDGSLVVARAAMTPKEAGPAPHKLPFGSKELRRVTTRLTPRPVVGTDLDGTPTCNCEPVTLTTSLVDDGKGGRRVVQSALGADIDTATDTPLILDTLGAKPRPWSAGLSYGPITQEPGAWIARDLGRVRTRLDLIARRGEVEPRISIGWAW
;
A
#
# COMPACT_ATOMS: atom_id res chain seq x y z
N MET A 1 8.52 -27.51 -27.47
CA MET A 1 9.77 -26.73 -27.56
C MET A 1 10.91 -27.66 -27.11
N LYS A 2 11.78 -28.08 -28.03
CA LYS A 2 12.89 -29.03 -27.77
C LYS A 2 14.10 -28.26 -27.24
N LEU A 3 14.68 -28.69 -26.12
CA LEU A 3 15.96 -28.19 -25.64
C LEU A 3 17.01 -29.30 -25.77
N THR A 4 17.95 -29.06 -26.66
CA THR A 4 19.06 -29.90 -27.05
C THR A 4 20.18 -29.82 -26.01
N TYR A 5 20.69 -30.98 -25.55
CA TYR A 5 21.89 -31.07 -24.74
C TYR A 5 23.14 -30.78 -25.59
N SER A 6 24.04 -29.92 -25.11
CA SER A 6 25.39 -29.78 -25.63
C SER A 6 26.38 -30.49 -24.70
N LYS A 7 27.05 -31.51 -25.22
CA LYS A 7 28.24 -32.15 -24.64
C LYS A 7 29.46 -31.38 -25.14
N SER A 8 30.30 -30.93 -24.22
CA SER A 8 31.70 -30.63 -24.52
C SER A 8 32.61 -31.36 -23.53
N LEU A 9 33.36 -32.28 -24.10
CA LEU A 9 34.44 -33.07 -23.52
C LEU A 9 35.76 -32.32 -23.78
N LEU A 10 36.64 -32.18 -22.80
CA LEU A 10 38.08 -32.05 -23.06
C LEU A 10 38.91 -32.47 -21.83
N LEU A 11 39.80 -33.42 -22.09
CA LEU A 11 40.78 -34.03 -21.20
C LEU A 11 41.98 -33.11 -20.93
N LEU A 12 42.61 -33.30 -19.76
CA LEU A 12 44.04 -33.64 -19.50
C LEU A 12 44.61 -32.92 -18.27
N GLY A 13 45.29 -33.70 -17.41
CA GLY A 13 46.19 -33.19 -16.38
C GLY A 13 46.32 -34.10 -15.16
N MET A 14 47.18 -35.12 -15.23
CA MET A 14 47.66 -35.87 -14.07
C MET A 14 48.64 -35.02 -13.25
N GLY A 15 48.57 -35.16 -11.92
CA GLY A 15 49.71 -34.90 -11.01
C GLY A 15 49.42 -33.92 -9.87
N GLY A 16 49.64 -34.37 -8.64
CA GLY A 16 49.91 -33.49 -7.50
C GLY A 16 48.93 -33.58 -6.34
N VAL A 17 49.31 -34.33 -5.32
CA VAL A 17 48.70 -34.31 -3.98
C VAL A 17 48.86 -32.92 -3.37
N ALA A 18 47.74 -32.27 -3.04
CA ALA A 18 47.70 -31.21 -2.04
C ALA A 18 46.38 -31.32 -1.28
N ALA A 19 46.47 -31.84 -0.05
CA ALA A 19 45.40 -31.76 0.93
C ALA A 19 45.20 -30.28 1.29
N PHE A 20 44.14 -29.68 0.74
CA PHE A 20 43.58 -28.44 1.26
C PHE A 20 42.21 -28.75 1.85
N THR A 21 42.17 -28.81 3.18
CA THR A 21 40.93 -28.76 3.97
C THR A 21 40.25 -27.42 3.76
N LEU A 22 39.41 -27.32 2.72
CA LEU A 22 38.45 -26.24 2.59
C LEU A 22 37.21 -26.59 3.40
N VAL A 23 37.14 -26.05 4.60
CA VAL A 23 35.88 -25.86 5.36
C VAL A 23 35.05 -24.82 4.58
N GLY A 24 34.45 -25.26 3.48
CA GLY A 24 33.58 -24.47 2.62
C GLY A 24 32.14 -24.62 3.08
N CYS A 25 31.64 -23.62 3.79
CA CYS A 25 30.22 -23.47 4.11
C CYS A 25 29.37 -23.66 2.83
N PRO A 26 28.40 -24.60 2.77
CA PRO A 26 27.61 -24.83 1.57
C PRO A 26 26.74 -23.61 1.31
N THR A 27 27.17 -22.77 0.38
CA THR A 27 26.45 -21.59 -0.06
C THR A 27 25.27 -22.02 -0.92
N PHE A 28 24.10 -22.11 -0.29
CA PHE A 28 22.82 -22.16 -0.97
C PHE A 28 22.71 -20.95 -1.92
N ARG A 29 22.59 -21.19 -3.23
CA ARG A 29 22.26 -20.13 -4.21
C ARG A 29 20.73 -20.03 -4.31
N GLU A 30 20.16 -19.05 -3.62
CA GLU A 30 18.77 -18.65 -3.79
C GLU A 30 18.64 -17.78 -5.06
N ILE A 31 17.85 -18.23 -6.04
CA ILE A 31 17.42 -17.37 -7.15
C ILE A 31 16.09 -16.75 -6.71
N SER A 32 16.17 -15.56 -6.08
CA SER A 32 15.00 -14.83 -5.57
C SER A 32 14.61 -13.75 -6.59
N GLN A 33 13.54 -13.96 -7.36
CA GLN A 33 12.92 -12.88 -8.13
C GLN A 33 12.11 -12.00 -7.17
N LYS A 34 12.68 -10.85 -6.78
CA LYS A 34 12.01 -9.86 -5.93
C LYS A 34 11.09 -9.00 -6.79
N VAL A 35 9.79 -9.27 -6.78
CA VAL A 35 8.78 -8.36 -7.33
C VAL A 35 8.60 -7.22 -6.32
N VAL A 36 9.23 -6.06 -6.60
CA VAL A 36 9.12 -4.86 -5.78
C VAL A 36 7.85 -4.13 -6.15
N THR A 37 7.02 -3.83 -5.16
CA THR A 37 5.81 -3.04 -5.35
C THR A 37 5.57 -2.27 -4.05
N ASP A 38 5.91 -0.99 -4.12
CA ASP A 38 5.90 -0.07 -2.99
C ASP A 38 4.46 0.33 -2.64
N ALA A 39 4.06 0.08 -1.40
CA ALA A 39 2.82 0.60 -0.83
C ALA A 39 3.14 1.75 0.10
N GLN A 40 2.77 2.95 -0.30
CA GLN A 40 2.89 4.16 0.51
C GLN A 40 1.78 4.16 1.58
N THR A 41 2.14 4.05 2.86
CA THR A 41 1.24 4.37 3.97
C THR A 41 0.99 5.88 3.97
N GLU A 42 -0.28 6.32 4.00
CA GLU A 42 -0.61 7.74 4.09
C GLU A 42 0.02 8.34 5.36
N SER A 43 0.98 9.25 5.19
CA SER A 43 1.58 9.97 6.32
C SER A 43 0.53 10.86 6.97
N GLY A 44 0.42 10.82 8.30
CA GLY A 44 -0.42 11.70 9.11
C GLY A 44 0.32 12.91 9.71
N THR A 45 1.60 13.11 9.39
CA THR A 45 2.41 14.19 10.00
C THR A 45 1.91 15.58 9.59
N PRO A 46 1.99 16.59 10.47
CA PRO A 46 1.61 17.96 10.12
C PRO A 46 2.31 18.43 8.85
N ALA A 47 1.61 19.24 8.06
CA ALA A 47 2.10 19.76 6.79
C ALA A 47 1.54 21.17 6.55
N ALA A 48 2.35 22.06 5.99
CA ALA A 48 1.92 23.41 5.65
C ALA A 48 0.98 23.39 4.43
N ALA A 49 0.18 24.46 4.28
CA ALA A 49 -0.59 24.66 3.07
C ALA A 49 0.33 25.03 1.90
N ILE A 50 0.01 24.53 0.70
CA ILE A 50 0.75 24.83 -0.52
C ILE A 50 -0.24 25.36 -1.56
N ARG A 51 0.04 26.55 -2.09
CA ARG A 51 -0.67 27.08 -3.26
C ARG A 51 0.02 26.55 -4.51
N GLN A 52 -0.75 25.98 -5.43
CA GLN A 52 -0.24 25.46 -6.69
C GLN A 52 -0.30 26.53 -7.78
N ASP A 53 0.44 26.33 -8.87
CA ASP A 53 0.56 27.29 -9.98
C ASP A 53 -0.78 27.57 -10.69
N ASP A 54 -1.67 26.59 -10.71
CA ASP A 54 -3.04 26.73 -11.23
C ASP A 54 -3.99 27.46 -10.24
N GLY A 55 -3.47 27.91 -9.10
CA GLY A 55 -4.22 28.58 -8.06
C GLY A 55 -5.01 27.63 -7.15
N SER A 56 -4.85 26.31 -7.26
CA SER A 56 -5.43 25.36 -6.30
C SER A 56 -4.68 25.36 -4.95
N LEU A 57 -5.30 24.79 -3.91
CA LEU A 57 -4.79 24.79 -2.54
C LEU A 57 -4.68 23.38 -1.99
N VAL A 58 -3.44 22.95 -1.70
CA VAL A 58 -3.19 21.83 -0.79
C VAL A 58 -3.37 22.36 0.64
N VAL A 59 -4.40 21.88 1.32
CA VAL A 59 -4.76 22.35 2.67
C VAL A 59 -3.71 21.90 3.68
N ALA A 60 -3.38 22.78 4.64
CA ALA A 60 -2.51 22.43 5.75
C ALA A 60 -3.06 21.24 6.54
N ARG A 61 -2.18 20.32 6.94
CA ARG A 61 -2.50 19.27 7.91
C ARG A 61 -2.12 19.75 9.30
N ALA A 62 -3.13 19.95 10.15
CA ALA A 62 -2.91 20.32 11.53
C ALA A 62 -2.29 19.19 12.36
N ALA A 63 -1.45 19.54 13.33
CA ALA A 63 -1.06 18.66 14.42
C ALA A 63 -2.23 18.56 15.39
N MET A 64 -3.18 17.66 15.12
CA MET A 64 -4.41 17.56 15.89
C MET A 64 -4.67 16.11 16.29
N THR A 65 -4.94 15.90 17.57
CA THR A 65 -5.36 14.62 18.12
C THR A 65 -6.84 14.37 17.83
N PRO A 66 -7.30 13.10 17.82
CA PRO A 66 -8.72 12.79 17.68
C PRO A 66 -9.62 13.47 18.73
N LYS A 67 -9.08 13.70 19.93
CA LYS A 67 -9.79 14.39 21.02
C LYS A 67 -10.04 15.86 20.69
N GLU A 68 -9.05 16.54 20.14
CA GLU A 68 -9.14 17.95 19.74
C GLU A 68 -10.05 18.15 18.51
N ALA A 69 -10.08 17.17 17.61
CA ALA A 69 -10.96 17.22 16.44
C ALA A 69 -12.46 17.17 16.78
N GLY A 70 -12.82 16.60 17.94
CA GLY A 70 -14.21 16.45 18.35
C GLY A 70 -15.05 15.56 17.42
N PRO A 71 -16.35 15.40 17.69
CA PRO A 71 -17.24 14.61 16.86
C PRO A 71 -17.44 15.23 15.47
N ALA A 72 -17.83 14.42 14.48
CA ALA A 72 -18.18 14.91 13.15
C ALA A 72 -19.38 15.87 13.25
N PRO A 73 -19.34 17.03 12.56
CA PRO A 73 -20.42 18.02 12.63
C PRO A 73 -21.69 17.58 11.91
N HIS A 74 -21.63 16.51 11.12
CA HIS A 74 -22.76 15.92 10.44
C HIS A 74 -23.05 14.51 10.94
N LYS A 75 -24.29 14.06 10.74
CA LYS A 75 -24.72 12.72 11.08
C LYS A 75 -24.03 11.71 10.16
N LEU A 76 -23.24 10.82 10.75
CA LEU A 76 -22.61 9.72 10.03
C LEU A 76 -23.59 8.54 9.88
N PRO A 77 -23.48 7.74 8.80
CA PRO A 77 -24.19 6.48 8.69
C PRO A 77 -23.93 5.57 9.88
N PHE A 78 -24.93 4.75 10.24
CA PHE A 78 -24.81 3.84 11.39
C PHE A 78 -23.64 2.86 11.20
N GLY A 79 -22.82 2.71 12.25
CA GLY A 79 -21.65 1.81 12.26
C GLY A 79 -20.43 2.33 11.51
N SER A 80 -20.51 3.52 10.90
CA SER A 80 -19.40 4.09 10.14
C SER A 80 -18.40 4.85 11.02
N LYS A 81 -17.16 4.95 10.54
CA LYS A 81 -16.06 5.63 11.23
C LYS A 81 -15.50 6.75 10.36
N GLU A 82 -15.37 7.94 10.94
CA GLU A 82 -14.67 9.04 10.27
C GLU A 82 -13.16 8.74 10.21
N LEU A 83 -12.61 8.79 8.99
CA LEU A 83 -11.19 8.59 8.71
C LEU A 83 -10.44 9.91 8.62
N ARG A 84 -11.05 10.92 7.99
CA ARG A 84 -10.43 12.22 7.75
C ARG A 84 -11.51 13.29 7.65
N ARG A 85 -11.22 14.48 8.17
CA ARG A 85 -12.07 15.66 8.07
C ARG A 85 -11.30 16.81 7.43
N VAL A 86 -11.96 17.56 6.57
CA VAL A 86 -11.48 18.81 5.99
C VAL A 86 -12.57 19.84 6.18
N THR A 87 -12.23 20.98 6.79
CA THR A 87 -13.13 22.12 6.92
C THR A 87 -12.58 23.26 6.07
N THR A 88 -13.42 23.78 5.19
CA THR A 88 -13.08 24.83 4.24
C THR A 88 -14.03 25.99 4.43
N ARG A 89 -13.47 27.17 4.73
CA ARG A 89 -14.23 28.42 4.75
C ARG A 89 -14.08 29.08 3.38
N LEU A 90 -15.21 29.32 2.74
CA LEU A 90 -15.32 29.87 1.40
C LEU A 90 -16.03 31.22 1.50
N THR A 91 -15.49 32.25 0.86
CA THR A 91 -16.24 33.48 0.62
C THR A 91 -16.73 33.42 -0.82
N PRO A 92 -18.06 33.35 -1.05
CA PRO A 92 -18.60 33.39 -2.40
C PRO A 92 -18.13 34.64 -3.12
N ARG A 93 -17.80 34.50 -4.41
CA ARG A 93 -17.57 35.69 -5.23
C ARG A 93 -18.93 36.38 -5.44
N PRO A 94 -18.98 37.72 -5.42
CA PRO A 94 -20.18 38.44 -5.75
C PRO A 94 -20.61 38.08 -7.17
N VAL A 95 -21.76 37.42 -7.28
CA VAL A 95 -22.51 37.35 -8.53
C VAL A 95 -23.54 38.46 -8.43
N VAL A 96 -23.53 39.39 -9.38
CA VAL A 96 -24.51 40.47 -9.40
C VAL A 96 -25.86 39.85 -9.73
N GLY A 97 -26.67 39.58 -8.71
CA GLY A 97 -28.09 39.30 -8.85
C GLY A 97 -28.87 40.61 -8.72
N THR A 98 -29.98 40.75 -9.44
CA THR A 98 -30.95 41.81 -9.20
C THR A 98 -32.10 41.26 -8.37
N ASP A 99 -32.52 41.98 -7.33
CA ASP A 99 -33.79 41.70 -6.67
C ASP A 99 -34.98 42.01 -7.61
N LEU A 100 -36.20 41.80 -7.12
CA LEU A 100 -37.43 42.05 -7.88
C LEU A 100 -37.59 43.52 -8.31
N ASP A 101 -36.88 44.44 -7.67
CA ASP A 101 -36.89 45.89 -7.92
C ASP A 101 -35.69 46.34 -8.79
N GLY A 102 -34.84 45.40 -9.24
CA GLY A 102 -33.66 45.69 -10.05
C GLY A 102 -32.43 46.14 -9.26
N THR A 103 -32.47 46.09 -7.92
CA THR A 103 -31.34 46.44 -7.07
C THR A 103 -30.33 45.29 -7.05
N PRO A 104 -29.03 45.55 -7.27
CA PRO A 104 -28.03 44.53 -7.13
C PRO A 104 -27.94 44.05 -5.68
N THR A 105 -28.29 42.78 -5.43
CA THR A 105 -28.16 42.15 -4.11
C THR A 105 -27.11 41.02 -4.18
N CYS A 106 -26.13 41.06 -3.29
CA CYS A 106 -25.17 39.97 -3.05
C CYS A 106 -25.12 39.76 -1.55
N ASN A 107 -25.78 38.70 -1.08
CA ASN A 107 -25.47 38.16 0.23
C ASN A 107 -24.32 37.17 0.06
N CYS A 108 -23.09 37.68 0.22
CA CYS A 108 -21.87 36.92 0.01
C CYS A 108 -21.20 36.59 1.34
N GLU A 109 -22.01 36.22 2.33
CA GLU A 109 -21.53 35.76 3.62
C GLU A 109 -20.63 34.53 3.48
N PRO A 110 -19.57 34.41 4.30
CA PRO A 110 -18.69 33.26 4.25
C PRO A 110 -19.44 31.96 4.59
N VAL A 111 -19.34 30.98 3.70
CA VAL A 111 -19.86 29.62 3.87
C VAL A 111 -18.77 28.74 4.47
N THR A 112 -19.13 27.83 5.37
CA THR A 112 -18.21 26.81 5.87
C THR A 112 -18.63 25.44 5.39
N LEU A 113 -17.83 24.82 4.52
CA LEU A 113 -18.01 23.46 4.04
C LEU A 113 -17.13 22.52 4.86
N THR A 114 -17.73 21.51 5.49
CA THR A 114 -17.00 20.40 6.09
C THR A 114 -17.21 19.14 5.28
N THR A 115 -16.10 18.50 4.91
CA THR A 115 -16.06 17.24 4.16
C THR A 115 -15.37 16.19 5.00
N SER A 116 -15.99 15.02 5.16
CA SER A 116 -15.44 13.89 5.90
C SER A 116 -15.35 12.65 5.02
N LEU A 117 -14.19 12.00 5.05
CA LEU A 117 -14.01 10.65 4.51
C LEU A 117 -14.43 9.66 5.59
N VAL A 118 -15.32 8.75 5.24
CA VAL A 118 -15.96 7.82 6.16
C VAL A 118 -15.74 6.39 5.68
N ASP A 119 -15.35 5.50 6.57
CA ASP A 119 -15.36 4.05 6.37
C ASP A 119 -16.71 3.49 6.79
N ASP A 120 -17.43 2.83 5.87
CA ASP A 120 -18.74 2.24 6.14
C ASP A 120 -18.67 0.83 6.76
N GLY A 121 -17.47 0.28 6.94
CA GLY A 121 -17.23 -1.04 7.51
C GLY A 121 -17.60 -2.21 6.57
N LYS A 122 -18.12 -1.93 5.36
CA LYS A 122 -18.51 -2.93 4.35
C LYS A 122 -17.53 -2.98 3.18
N GLY A 123 -16.33 -2.44 3.38
CA GLY A 123 -15.29 -2.36 2.36
C GLY A 123 -15.39 -1.12 1.48
N GLY A 124 -16.30 -0.19 1.77
CA GLY A 124 -16.45 1.08 1.08
C GLY A 124 -15.91 2.26 1.90
N ARG A 125 -15.31 3.23 1.20
CA ARG A 125 -15.11 4.58 1.74
C ARG A 125 -16.06 5.53 1.02
N ARG A 126 -16.66 6.45 1.76
CA ARG A 126 -17.61 7.44 1.24
C ARG A 126 -17.26 8.83 1.72
N VAL A 127 -17.63 9.83 0.94
CA VAL A 127 -17.52 11.23 1.33
C VAL A 127 -18.85 11.73 1.87
N VAL A 128 -18.82 12.40 3.03
CA VAL A 128 -19.98 13.09 3.61
C VAL A 128 -19.67 14.58 3.68
N GLN A 129 -20.59 15.41 3.21
CA GLN A 129 -20.44 16.87 3.19
C GLN A 129 -21.55 17.55 3.98
N SER A 130 -21.21 18.66 4.61
CA SER A 130 -22.14 19.54 5.33
C SER A 130 -21.72 20.99 5.17
N ALA A 131 -22.66 21.87 4.92
CA ALA A 131 -22.42 23.30 4.78
C ALA A 131 -23.13 24.08 5.90
N LEU A 132 -22.43 25.07 6.46
CA LEU A 132 -23.00 26.08 7.34
C LEU A 132 -23.07 27.40 6.57
N GLY A 133 -24.27 27.99 6.49
CA GLY A 133 -24.53 29.22 5.74
C GLY A 133 -24.86 29.02 4.26
N ALA A 134 -25.06 27.76 3.83
CA ALA A 134 -25.53 27.43 2.48
C ALA A 134 -26.19 26.05 2.47
N ASP A 135 -27.03 25.82 1.46
CA ASP A 135 -27.55 24.49 1.13
C ASP A 135 -26.63 23.79 0.10
N ILE A 136 -26.60 22.46 0.14
CA ILE A 136 -25.87 21.65 -0.83
C ILE A 136 -26.88 21.13 -1.86
N ASP A 137 -26.91 21.75 -3.04
CA ASP A 137 -27.84 21.36 -4.11
C ASP A 137 -27.43 20.02 -4.76
N THR A 138 -26.13 19.85 -5.01
CA THR A 138 -25.58 18.64 -5.62
C THR A 138 -24.18 18.34 -5.09
N ALA A 139 -23.81 17.07 -5.08
CA ALA A 139 -22.46 16.60 -4.77
C ALA A 139 -22.15 15.35 -5.60
N THR A 140 -20.89 15.15 -5.95
CA THR A 140 -20.44 13.97 -6.70
C THR A 140 -19.31 13.31 -5.94
N ASP A 141 -19.51 12.04 -5.56
CA ASP A 141 -18.48 11.18 -4.97
C ASP A 141 -17.96 10.23 -6.06
N THR A 142 -16.71 10.43 -6.49
CA THR A 142 -16.07 9.57 -7.49
C THR A 142 -15.07 8.67 -6.79
N PRO A 143 -15.31 7.35 -6.70
CA PRO A 143 -14.37 6.45 -6.06
C PRO A 143 -13.08 6.39 -6.88
N LEU A 144 -11.95 6.56 -6.20
CA LEU A 144 -10.65 6.23 -6.81
C LEU A 144 -10.56 4.70 -6.91
N ILE A 145 -10.59 4.17 -8.14
CA ILE A 145 -10.34 2.75 -8.37
C ILE A 145 -8.87 2.50 -8.02
N LEU A 146 -8.67 1.73 -6.95
CA LEU A 146 -7.39 1.53 -6.25
C LEU A 146 -6.32 0.76 -7.04
N ASP A 147 -6.50 0.52 -8.34
CA ASP A 147 -5.46 -0.10 -9.17
C ASP A 147 -4.17 0.78 -9.25
N THR A 148 -4.24 2.01 -8.74
CA THR A 148 -3.14 2.98 -8.68
C THR A 148 -2.60 3.25 -7.27
N LEU A 149 -3.31 2.84 -6.21
CA LEU A 149 -2.84 2.98 -4.82
C LEU A 149 -2.30 1.62 -4.38
N GLY A 150 -1.05 1.36 -4.75
CA GLY A 150 -0.35 0.10 -4.55
C GLY A 150 -0.65 -0.56 -3.21
N ALA A 151 -1.65 -1.46 -3.18
CA ALA A 151 -1.84 -2.35 -2.05
C ALA A 151 -0.58 -3.20 -1.99
N LYS A 152 0.19 -3.15 -0.88
CA LYS A 152 1.48 -3.86 -0.73
C LYS A 152 1.30 -5.26 -1.27
N PRO A 153 1.85 -5.60 -2.44
CA PRO A 153 1.83 -6.97 -2.88
C PRO A 153 2.60 -7.69 -1.81
N ARG A 154 1.94 -8.66 -1.19
CA ARG A 154 2.57 -9.54 -0.23
C ARG A 154 3.26 -10.56 -1.11
N PRO A 155 4.53 -10.33 -1.51
CA PRO A 155 5.13 -11.13 -2.56
C PRO A 155 5.11 -12.56 -2.06
N TRP A 156 4.47 -13.42 -2.84
CA TRP A 156 4.71 -14.83 -2.73
C TRP A 156 6.03 -15.09 -3.43
N SER A 157 6.91 -15.84 -2.79
CA SER A 157 8.07 -16.43 -3.44
C SER A 157 7.91 -17.93 -3.43
N ALA A 158 8.35 -18.56 -4.50
CA ALA A 158 8.41 -20.01 -4.59
C ALA A 158 9.73 -20.39 -5.22
N GLY A 159 10.25 -21.55 -4.84
CA GLY A 159 11.50 -22.03 -5.39
C GLY A 159 11.68 -23.51 -5.19
N LEU A 160 12.72 -24.02 -5.83
CA LEU A 160 13.22 -25.37 -5.63
C LEU A 160 14.48 -25.29 -4.77
N SER A 161 14.71 -26.31 -3.95
CA SER A 161 15.92 -26.50 -3.17
C SER A 161 16.52 -27.87 -3.48
N TYR A 162 17.84 -27.98 -3.34
CA TYR A 162 18.53 -29.25 -3.46
C TYR A 162 19.68 -29.28 -2.46
N GLY A 163 19.68 -30.27 -1.56
CA GLY A 163 20.79 -30.50 -0.64
C GLY A 163 21.89 -31.28 -1.34
N PRO A 164 23.08 -30.69 -1.63
CA PRO A 164 24.12 -31.39 -2.38
C PRO A 164 24.75 -32.57 -1.61
N ILE A 165 24.73 -32.51 -0.27
CA ILE A 165 25.28 -33.56 0.60
C ILE A 165 24.22 -34.64 0.87
N THR A 166 22.99 -34.23 1.18
CA THR A 166 21.91 -35.17 1.50
C THR A 166 21.19 -35.72 0.27
N GLN A 167 21.46 -35.15 -0.92
CA GLN A 167 20.78 -35.43 -2.19
C GLN A 167 19.25 -35.30 -2.12
N GLU A 168 18.77 -34.45 -1.22
CA GLU A 168 17.34 -34.24 -0.97
C GLU A 168 16.83 -33.08 -1.86
N PRO A 169 15.97 -33.34 -2.84
CA PRO A 169 15.27 -32.28 -3.55
C PRO A 169 14.11 -31.75 -2.69
N GLY A 170 13.82 -30.46 -2.84
CA GLY A 170 12.70 -29.83 -2.17
C GLY A 170 12.09 -28.71 -3.00
N ALA A 171 10.91 -28.30 -2.56
CA ALA A 171 10.21 -27.13 -3.08
C ALA A 171 9.72 -26.31 -1.90
N TRP A 172 9.58 -25.01 -2.10
CA TRP A 172 9.15 -24.12 -1.03
C TRP A 172 8.30 -23.00 -1.56
N ILE A 173 7.43 -22.51 -0.68
CA ILE A 173 6.63 -21.32 -0.87
C ILE A 173 6.78 -20.44 0.37
N ALA A 174 6.98 -19.16 0.19
CA ALA A 174 7.13 -18.20 1.26
C ALA A 174 6.25 -16.97 1.04
N ARG A 175 5.87 -16.36 2.15
CA ARG A 175 5.07 -15.14 2.17
C ARG A 175 5.60 -14.18 3.22
N ASP A 176 5.73 -12.93 2.82
CA ASP A 176 6.11 -11.85 3.74
C ASP A 176 4.86 -11.26 4.40
N LEU A 177 4.80 -11.39 5.73
CA LEU A 177 3.79 -10.85 6.63
C LEU A 177 4.41 -9.73 7.47
N GLY A 178 4.59 -8.56 6.84
CA GLY A 178 5.26 -7.42 7.49
C GLY A 178 6.77 -7.58 7.53
N ARG A 179 7.36 -7.61 8.73
CA ARG A 179 8.81 -7.89 8.97
C ARG A 179 9.10 -9.38 9.12
N VAL A 180 8.07 -10.22 9.07
CA VAL A 180 8.18 -11.66 9.26
C VAL A 180 7.98 -12.34 7.91
N ARG A 181 8.88 -13.25 7.54
CA ARG A 181 8.74 -14.18 6.42
C ARG A 181 8.32 -15.53 6.96
N THR A 182 7.19 -16.06 6.49
CA THR A 182 6.76 -17.43 6.77
C THR A 182 6.97 -18.27 5.53
N ARG A 183 7.61 -19.43 5.68
CA ARG A 183 7.95 -20.32 4.58
C ARG A 183 7.52 -21.75 4.91
N LEU A 184 6.95 -22.42 3.92
CA LEU A 184 6.61 -23.83 3.92
C LEU A 184 7.54 -24.53 2.93
N ASP A 185 8.35 -25.45 3.44
CA ASP A 185 9.26 -26.29 2.68
C ASP A 185 8.70 -27.72 2.61
N LEU A 186 8.79 -28.34 1.44
CA LEU A 186 8.50 -29.75 1.21
C LEU A 186 9.80 -30.41 0.76
N ILE A 187 10.34 -31.33 1.57
CA ILE A 187 11.62 -32.00 1.29
C ILE A 187 11.36 -33.48 1.06
N ALA A 188 11.83 -34.02 -0.06
CA ALA A 188 11.71 -35.45 -0.34
C ALA A 188 12.91 -36.21 0.25
N ARG A 189 12.65 -37.11 1.19
CA ARG A 189 13.66 -37.88 1.91
C ARG A 189 13.28 -39.37 1.88
N ARG A 190 14.12 -40.20 1.25
CA ARG A 190 13.95 -41.67 1.19
C ARG A 190 12.54 -42.14 0.75
N GLY A 191 11.89 -41.39 -0.16
CA GLY A 191 10.55 -41.71 -0.66
C GLY A 191 9.39 -41.10 0.13
N GLU A 192 9.67 -40.40 1.23
CA GLU A 192 8.68 -39.66 2.02
C GLU A 192 8.83 -38.14 1.81
N VAL A 193 7.73 -37.40 1.94
CA VAL A 193 7.73 -35.93 1.88
C VAL A 193 7.61 -35.39 3.30
N GLU A 194 8.62 -34.64 3.73
CA GLU A 194 8.67 -34.02 5.04
C GLU A 194 8.30 -32.53 4.93
N PRO A 195 7.19 -32.07 5.52
CA PRO A 195 6.85 -30.65 5.56
C PRO A 195 7.61 -29.96 6.68
N ARG A 196 8.17 -28.77 6.39
CA ARG A 196 8.80 -27.91 7.40
C ARG A 196 8.28 -26.49 7.28
N ILE A 197 8.05 -25.87 8.44
CA ILE A 197 7.69 -24.46 8.51
C ILE A 197 8.90 -23.72 9.06
N SER A 198 9.33 -22.68 8.35
CA SER A 198 10.36 -21.77 8.80
C SER A 198 9.81 -20.35 8.93
N ILE A 199 10.26 -19.66 9.98
CA ILE A 199 9.93 -18.26 10.23
C ILE A 199 11.26 -17.50 10.22
N GLY A 200 11.35 -16.50 9.36
CA GLY A 200 12.51 -15.62 9.23
C GLY A 200 12.13 -14.16 9.33
N TRP A 201 13.15 -13.30 9.40
CA TRP A 201 12.96 -11.85 9.34
C TRP A 201 13.12 -11.38 7.89
N ALA A 202 12.15 -10.60 7.41
CA ALA A 202 12.22 -9.87 6.16
C ALA A 202 12.63 -8.43 6.47
N TRP A 203 13.84 -8.05 6.03
CA TRP A 203 14.39 -6.71 6.15
C TRP A 203 14.07 -5.88 4.90
#